data_AF-A0A7S1X8P1-F1
#
_entry.id   AF-A0A7S1X8P1-F1
#
_cell.length_a   1.000
_cell.length_b   1.000
_cell.length_c   1.000
_cell.angle_alpha   90.00
_cell.angle_beta   90.00
_cell.angle_gamma   90.00
#
_symmetry.space_group_name_H-M   'P 1'
#
loop_
_entity.id
_entity.type
_entity.pdbx_description
1 polymer ?
#
loop_
_entity_poly.entity_id
_entity_poly.type
_entity_poly.pdbx_seq_one_letter_code
_entity_poly.pdbx_strand_id
1 'polypeptide(L)'
;MVVALSRGAEGLSARILALEDNLEQSELLTGTTVDILNELEDQLGELARVTQPIYTRTRALTWARENIKKVQQRADEVLEHIDVSRKVEKRIRAGPSDNLDQFLAHVQQLNRAIDFLQNHQALKAAGTSVRHASDLRAEAIRQCEVKFRETLASGSVRLEFGSMASEALAFMNRTRDNRIERSVNRRAQQKVAPMQLQRLEVMEQSAQVQLTKLADIALSVTDAGHSCNIVKIYCDQRRSNLEQLLHASGVDPSVKDELHRLPWDALEKKIQGWIVFTHVVVRLIAAERKLAGSVFCEPYDDITFSEVAHNAVNGLVAYGNGIASVRRTPEKVFALLDMQEHLGSLQTVMEDMLRGTTCAPLLKEVQGLLVRLSHTAHTTFAEFEDAVTRNDTRHVVHDGTVHP
;
A
#
# COMPACT_ATOMS: atom_id res chain seq x y z
N MET A 1 37.16 -53.99 107.26
CA MET A 1 36.27 -54.16 106.10
C MET A 1 34.83 -53.67 106.34
N VAL A 2 34.33 -53.63 107.59
CA VAL A 2 32.92 -53.24 107.90
C VAL A 2 32.68 -51.72 107.96
N VAL A 3 33.67 -50.90 108.34
CA VAL A 3 33.50 -49.43 108.47
C VAL A 3 33.46 -48.69 107.12
N ALA A 4 34.02 -49.28 106.06
CA ALA A 4 33.98 -48.70 104.71
C ALA A 4 32.62 -48.92 104.01
N LEU A 5 31.91 -49.99 104.37
CA LEU A 5 30.60 -50.34 103.82
C LEU A 5 29.46 -49.51 104.46
N SER A 6 29.54 -49.15 105.75
CA SER A 6 28.53 -48.31 106.40
C SER A 6 28.57 -46.84 105.95
N ARG A 7 29.78 -46.27 105.77
CA ARG A 7 29.94 -44.90 105.22
C ARG A 7 29.55 -44.80 103.74
N GLY A 8 29.78 -45.86 102.96
CA GLY A 8 29.32 -45.95 101.57
C GLY A 8 27.80 -46.09 101.47
N ALA A 9 27.18 -46.85 102.37
CA ALA A 9 25.72 -47.02 102.45
C ALA A 9 25.00 -45.74 102.92
N GLU A 10 25.53 -45.02 103.92
CA GLU A 10 24.99 -43.71 104.32
C GLU A 10 25.17 -42.65 103.23
N GLY A 11 26.30 -42.65 102.52
CA GLY A 11 26.53 -41.75 101.37
C GLY A 11 25.67 -42.09 100.14
N LEU A 12 25.37 -43.37 99.91
CA LEU A 12 24.42 -43.81 98.87
C LEU A 12 22.98 -43.48 99.27
N SER A 13 22.59 -43.67 100.53
CA SER A 13 21.25 -43.33 101.01
C SER A 13 21.01 -41.81 100.99
N ALA A 14 22.01 -41.00 101.35
CA ALA A 14 21.94 -39.54 101.21
C ALA A 14 21.90 -39.08 99.76
N ARG A 15 22.59 -39.78 98.83
CA ARG A 15 22.52 -39.51 97.38
C ARG A 15 21.20 -39.97 96.77
N ILE A 16 20.61 -41.07 97.25
CA ILE A 16 19.28 -41.54 96.85
C ILE A 16 18.23 -40.54 97.33
N LEU A 17 18.27 -40.11 98.60
CA LEU A 17 17.39 -39.06 99.12
C LEU A 17 17.55 -37.73 98.38
N ALA A 18 18.78 -37.32 98.06
CA ALA A 18 19.02 -36.13 97.26
C ALA A 18 18.56 -36.29 95.80
N LEU A 19 18.65 -37.49 95.22
CA LEU A 19 18.11 -37.79 93.89
C LEU A 19 16.59 -37.84 93.90
N GLU A 20 15.97 -38.34 94.96
CA GLU A 20 14.53 -38.33 95.18
C GLU A 20 14.02 -36.90 95.35
N ASP A 21 14.69 -36.06 96.15
CA ASP A 21 14.37 -34.64 96.31
C ASP A 21 14.58 -33.87 94.99
N ASN A 22 15.66 -34.14 94.25
CA ASN A 22 15.86 -33.56 92.91
C ASN A 22 14.84 -34.08 91.89
N LEU A 23 14.39 -35.33 92.00
CA LEU A 23 13.37 -35.91 91.13
C LEU A 23 12.01 -35.30 91.43
N GLU A 24 11.66 -35.14 92.70
CA GLU A 24 10.43 -34.49 93.16
C GLU A 24 10.43 -33.01 92.78
N GLN A 25 11.57 -32.33 92.89
CA GLN A 25 11.75 -30.96 92.42
C GLN A 25 11.70 -30.87 90.89
N SER A 26 12.26 -31.85 90.17
CA SER A 26 12.15 -31.92 88.71
C SER A 26 10.72 -32.23 88.26
N GLU A 27 9.99 -33.10 88.97
CA GLU A 27 8.58 -33.42 88.71
C GLU A 27 7.70 -32.19 88.95
N LEU A 28 7.93 -31.47 90.04
CA LEU A 28 7.27 -30.19 90.32
C LEU A 28 7.59 -29.15 89.24
N LEU A 29 8.86 -29.02 88.85
CA LEU A 29 9.27 -28.12 87.77
C LEU A 29 8.62 -28.52 86.44
N THR A 30 8.62 -29.80 86.07
CA THR A 30 7.92 -30.25 84.86
C THR A 30 6.42 -30.02 84.93
N GLY A 31 5.79 -30.20 86.10
CA GLY A 31 4.38 -29.89 86.33
C GLY A 31 4.09 -28.40 86.10
N THR A 32 4.85 -27.52 86.76
CA THR A 32 4.73 -26.07 86.56
C THR A 32 5.02 -25.66 85.11
N THR A 33 5.94 -26.34 84.41
CA THR A 33 6.24 -26.06 83.00
C THR A 33 5.07 -26.47 82.09
N VAL A 34 4.44 -27.62 82.36
CA VAL A 34 3.24 -28.09 81.65
C VAL A 34 2.07 -27.15 81.91
N ASP A 35 1.88 -26.69 83.14
CA ASP A 35 0.84 -25.72 83.49
C ASP A 35 1.03 -24.39 82.73
N ILE A 36 2.27 -23.87 82.70
CA ILE A 36 2.60 -22.67 81.91
C ILE A 36 2.33 -22.88 80.43
N LEU A 37 2.68 -24.05 79.87
CA LEU A 37 2.47 -24.35 78.45
C LEU A 37 0.98 -24.45 78.11
N ASN A 38 0.18 -25.10 78.96
CA ASN A 38 -1.28 -25.16 78.80
C ASN A 38 -1.89 -23.77 78.85
N GLU A 39 -1.44 -22.91 79.79
CA GLU A 39 -1.92 -21.54 79.86
C GLU A 39 -1.50 -20.70 78.65
N LEU A 40 -0.31 -20.94 78.08
CA LEU A 40 0.16 -20.29 76.86
C LEU A 40 -0.63 -20.77 75.63
N GLU A 41 -0.96 -22.06 75.56
CA GLU A 41 -1.80 -22.63 74.49
C GLU A 41 -3.22 -22.09 74.55
N ASP A 42 -3.81 -21.98 75.74
CA ASP A 42 -5.11 -21.34 75.96
C ASP A 42 -5.07 -19.85 75.57
N GLN A 43 -4.01 -19.13 75.96
CA GLN A 43 -3.84 -17.73 75.58
C GLN A 43 -3.64 -17.55 74.07
N LEU A 44 -2.89 -18.43 73.41
CA LEU A 44 -2.72 -18.42 71.95
C LEU A 44 -4.01 -18.79 71.22
N GLY A 45 -4.78 -19.74 71.75
CA GLY A 45 -6.10 -20.12 71.25
C GLY A 45 -7.08 -18.94 71.32
N GLU A 46 -7.11 -18.24 72.45
CA GLU A 46 -7.96 -17.07 72.63
C GLU A 46 -7.49 -15.87 71.77
N LEU A 47 -6.18 -15.65 71.68
CA LEU A 47 -5.60 -14.64 70.79
C LEU A 47 -5.93 -14.94 69.33
N ALA A 48 -5.81 -16.19 68.89
CA ALA A 48 -6.18 -16.63 67.55
C ALA A 48 -7.68 -16.42 67.28
N ARG A 49 -8.53 -16.74 68.26
CA ARG A 49 -9.99 -16.52 68.19
C ARG A 49 -10.33 -15.03 68.02
N VAL A 50 -9.63 -14.15 68.73
CA VAL A 50 -9.82 -12.70 68.67
C VAL A 50 -9.23 -12.10 67.39
N THR A 51 -8.09 -12.60 66.92
CA THR A 51 -7.38 -12.04 65.75
C THR A 51 -7.89 -12.57 64.40
N GLN A 52 -8.47 -13.77 64.34
CA GLN A 52 -9.05 -14.34 63.13
C GLN A 52 -10.13 -13.46 62.45
N PRO A 53 -11.13 -12.90 63.16
CA PRO A 53 -12.11 -11.98 62.55
C PRO A 53 -11.46 -10.67 62.07
N ILE A 54 -10.39 -10.21 62.73
CA ILE A 54 -9.62 -9.03 62.32
C ILE A 54 -8.88 -9.33 61.02
N TYR A 55 -8.18 -10.47 60.94
CA TYR A 55 -7.44 -10.86 59.74
C TYR A 55 -8.37 -11.06 58.53
N THR A 56 -9.48 -11.76 58.71
CA THR A 56 -10.48 -11.94 57.65
C THR A 56 -11.07 -10.61 57.18
N ARG A 57 -11.40 -9.69 58.11
CA ARG A 57 -11.89 -8.35 57.77
C ARG A 57 -10.83 -7.51 57.05
N THR A 58 -9.58 -7.53 57.51
CA THR A 58 -8.47 -6.82 56.87
C THR A 58 -8.17 -7.35 55.48
N ARG A 59 -8.23 -8.68 55.28
CA ARG A 59 -8.06 -9.30 53.96
C ARG A 59 -9.18 -8.92 53.01
N ALA A 60 -10.43 -8.97 53.48
CA ALA A 60 -11.59 -8.54 52.70
C ALA A 60 -11.49 -7.05 52.32
N LEU A 61 -11.05 -6.20 53.25
CA LEU A 61 -10.88 -4.76 53.01
C LEU A 61 -9.74 -4.46 52.03
N THR A 62 -8.63 -5.20 52.12
CA THR A 62 -7.50 -5.09 51.18
C THR A 62 -7.93 -5.51 49.78
N TRP A 63 -8.64 -6.64 49.67
CA TRP A 63 -9.18 -7.13 48.41
C TRP A 63 -10.20 -6.16 47.80
N ALA A 64 -11.11 -5.61 48.61
CA ALA A 64 -12.05 -4.59 48.16
C ALA A 64 -11.33 -3.32 47.68
N ARG A 65 -10.32 -2.85 48.41
CA ARG A 65 -9.51 -1.68 48.03
C ARG A 65 -8.80 -1.89 46.70
N GLU A 66 -8.25 -3.07 46.46
CA GLU A 66 -7.58 -3.38 45.21
C GLU A 66 -8.55 -3.47 44.04
N ASN A 67 -9.72 -4.08 44.25
CA ASN A 67 -10.79 -4.10 43.24
C ASN A 67 -11.29 -2.70 42.92
N ILE A 68 -11.49 -1.84 43.92
CA ILE A 68 -11.88 -0.44 43.72
C ILE A 68 -10.83 0.30 42.89
N LYS A 69 -9.54 0.13 43.17
CA LYS A 69 -8.46 0.73 42.35
C LYS A 69 -8.50 0.25 40.90
N LYS A 70 -8.69 -1.05 40.68
CA LYS A 70 -8.77 -1.64 39.32
C LYS A 70 -9.98 -1.10 38.56
N VAL A 71 -11.13 -0.97 39.22
CA VAL A 71 -12.34 -0.40 38.62
C VAL A 71 -12.17 1.08 38.32
N GLN A 72 -11.54 1.84 39.21
CA GLN A 72 -11.24 3.26 39.00
C GLN A 72 -10.34 3.46 37.78
N GLN A 73 -9.26 2.70 37.66
CA GLN A 73 -8.34 2.79 36.52
C GLN A 73 -9.04 2.51 35.18
N ARG A 74 -9.91 1.48 35.15
CA ARG A 74 -10.71 1.17 33.95
C ARG A 74 -11.75 2.26 33.64
N ALA A 75 -12.34 2.86 34.66
CA ALA A 75 -13.29 3.96 34.47
C ALA A 75 -12.59 5.20 33.90
N ASP A 76 -11.39 5.52 34.40
CA ASP A 76 -10.58 6.64 33.90
C ASP A 76 -10.18 6.44 32.43
N GLU A 77 -9.79 5.22 32.04
CA GLU A 77 -9.46 4.85 30.65
C GLU A 77 -10.67 5.04 29.71
N VAL A 78 -11.86 4.58 30.12
CA VAL A 78 -13.09 4.74 29.34
C VAL A 78 -13.47 6.22 29.20
N LEU A 79 -13.36 7.00 30.27
CA LEU A 79 -13.64 8.44 30.25
C LEU A 79 -12.72 9.18 29.30
N GLU A 80 -11.43 8.80 29.26
CA GLU A 80 -10.49 9.40 28.32
C GLU A 80 -10.97 9.23 26.88
N HIS A 81 -11.37 8.03 26.47
CA HIS A 81 -11.87 7.75 25.12
C HIS A 81 -13.21 8.44 24.80
N ILE A 82 -14.10 8.61 25.78
CA ILE A 82 -15.35 9.36 25.60
C ILE A 82 -15.06 10.85 25.34
N ASP A 83 -14.12 11.42 26.08
CA ASP A 83 -13.79 12.84 25.99
C ASP A 83 -12.91 13.21 24.79
N VAL A 84 -12.22 12.24 24.17
CA VAL A 84 -11.41 12.48 22.96
C VAL A 84 -12.20 13.25 21.92
N SER A 85 -13.42 12.82 21.61
CA SER A 85 -14.25 13.44 20.56
C SER A 85 -14.46 14.95 20.79
N ARG A 86 -14.69 15.36 22.04
CA ARG A 86 -14.87 16.78 22.42
C ARG A 86 -13.56 17.56 22.42
N LYS A 87 -12.46 16.92 22.82
CA LYS A 87 -11.12 17.54 22.85
C LYS A 87 -10.63 17.85 21.43
N VAL A 88 -10.85 16.95 20.48
CA VAL A 88 -10.37 17.10 19.10
C VAL A 88 -11.33 17.87 18.19
N GLU A 89 -12.60 18.02 18.57
CA GLU A 89 -13.65 18.63 17.73
C GLU A 89 -13.27 19.98 17.14
N LYS A 90 -12.79 20.91 17.96
CA LYS A 90 -12.43 22.26 17.49
C LYS A 90 -11.32 22.22 16.43
N ARG A 91 -10.34 21.33 16.61
CA ARG A 91 -9.19 21.19 15.69
C ARG A 91 -9.60 20.50 14.40
N ILE A 92 -10.45 19.47 14.49
CA ILE A 92 -10.98 18.79 13.30
C ILE A 92 -11.87 19.74 12.49
N ARG A 93 -12.68 20.58 13.13
CA ARG A 93 -13.51 21.57 12.42
C ARG A 93 -12.71 22.70 11.77
N ALA A 94 -11.53 23.05 12.30
CA ALA A 94 -10.64 24.04 11.70
C ALA A 94 -9.97 23.52 10.41
N GLY A 95 -9.82 22.19 10.29
CA GLY A 95 -9.34 21.51 9.11
C GLY A 95 -7.81 21.43 8.96
N PRO A 96 -7.34 20.80 7.88
CA PRO A 96 -5.93 20.43 7.70
C PRO A 96 -5.01 21.59 7.27
N SER A 97 -5.52 22.81 7.13
CA SER A 97 -4.80 23.95 6.52
C SER A 97 -3.64 24.51 7.36
N ASP A 98 -3.72 24.45 8.70
CA ASP A 98 -2.66 25.00 9.58
C ASP A 98 -1.49 24.01 9.78
N ASN A 99 -1.81 22.74 10.05
CA ASN A 99 -0.83 21.69 10.30
C ASN A 99 -1.42 20.32 9.97
N LEU A 100 -1.11 19.81 8.77
CA LEU A 100 -1.59 18.51 8.30
C LEU A 100 -1.22 17.39 9.28
N ASP A 101 0.04 17.32 9.74
CA ASP A 101 0.48 16.23 10.62
C ASP A 101 -0.25 16.20 11.97
N GLN A 102 -0.52 17.37 12.56
CA GLN A 102 -1.27 17.44 13.81
C GLN A 102 -2.74 17.07 13.60
N PHE A 103 -3.35 17.55 12.52
CA PHE A 103 -4.72 17.19 12.15
C PHE A 103 -4.86 15.67 11.99
N LEU A 104 -3.97 15.06 11.21
CA LEU A 104 -3.95 13.61 10.98
C LEU A 104 -3.74 12.81 12.27
N ALA A 105 -2.87 13.28 13.18
CA ALA A 105 -2.70 12.66 14.49
C ALA A 105 -3.99 12.70 15.33
N HIS A 106 -4.75 13.79 15.27
CA HIS A 106 -6.06 13.90 15.95
C HIS A 106 -7.12 12.98 15.33
N VAL A 107 -7.12 12.81 14.00
CA VAL A 107 -8.01 11.84 13.33
C VAL A 107 -7.67 10.41 13.73
N GLN A 108 -6.38 10.06 13.79
CA GLN A 108 -5.95 8.74 14.28
C GLN A 108 -6.32 8.52 15.76
N GLN A 109 -6.18 9.53 16.61
CA GLN A 109 -6.63 9.46 18.00
C GLN A 109 -8.14 9.22 18.10
N LEU A 110 -8.92 9.86 17.22
CA LEU A 110 -10.37 9.67 17.12
C LEU A 110 -10.72 8.25 16.67
N ASN A 111 -10.04 7.70 15.65
CA ASN A 111 -10.24 6.33 15.17
C ASN A 111 -9.97 5.30 16.29
N ARG A 112 -8.85 5.44 17.01
CA ARG A 112 -8.53 4.55 18.15
C ARG A 112 -9.60 4.62 19.25
N ALA A 113 -10.14 5.81 19.52
CA ALA A 113 -11.21 5.98 20.49
C ALA A 113 -12.53 5.32 20.03
N ILE A 114 -12.86 5.42 18.74
CA ILE A 114 -14.03 4.74 18.17
C ILE A 114 -13.87 3.22 18.29
N ASP A 115 -12.73 2.66 17.88
CA ASP A 115 -12.47 1.22 17.95
C ASP A 115 -12.54 0.70 19.39
N PHE A 116 -11.94 1.43 20.34
CA PHE A 116 -12.00 1.09 21.75
C PHE A 116 -13.44 1.07 22.28
N LEU A 117 -14.23 2.12 21.99
CA LEU A 117 -15.61 2.24 22.46
C LEU A 117 -16.54 1.23 21.76
N GLN A 118 -16.28 0.88 20.51
CA GLN A 118 -17.02 -0.15 19.77
C GLN A 118 -16.76 -1.56 20.32
N ASN A 119 -15.59 -1.82 20.90
CA ASN A 119 -15.31 -3.07 21.61
C ASN A 119 -15.96 -3.13 23.01
N HIS A 120 -16.35 -1.98 23.58
CA HIS A 120 -16.95 -1.85 24.92
C HIS A 120 -18.44 -1.43 24.87
N GLN A 121 -19.24 -2.03 23.98
CA GLN A 121 -20.65 -1.69 23.72
C GLN A 121 -21.62 -1.82 24.91
N ALA A 122 -21.21 -2.42 26.03
CA ALA A 122 -22.06 -2.58 27.22
C ALA A 122 -22.46 -1.25 27.88
N LEU A 123 -21.78 -0.14 27.55
CA LEU A 123 -22.02 1.17 28.15
C LEU A 123 -22.96 2.03 27.30
N LYS A 124 -24.16 2.34 27.80
CA LYS A 124 -25.10 3.26 27.12
C LYS A 124 -24.50 4.63 26.80
N ALA A 125 -23.62 5.15 27.67
CA ALA A 125 -22.91 6.40 27.46
C ALA A 125 -21.90 6.33 26.29
N ALA A 126 -21.38 5.14 25.97
CA ALA A 126 -20.50 4.95 24.82
C ALA A 126 -21.26 5.11 23.50
N GLY A 127 -22.56 4.77 23.44
CA GLY A 127 -23.35 4.88 22.20
C GLY A 127 -23.47 6.29 21.64
N THR A 128 -23.73 7.29 22.50
CA THR A 128 -23.80 8.70 22.07
C THR A 128 -22.42 9.25 21.69
N SER A 129 -21.39 8.88 22.46
CA SER A 129 -20.01 9.26 22.17
C SER A 129 -19.49 8.67 20.86
N VAL A 130 -19.77 7.39 20.59
CA VAL A 130 -19.39 6.72 19.34
C VAL A 130 -20.08 7.36 18.14
N ARG A 131 -21.37 7.73 18.25
CA ARG A 131 -22.07 8.46 17.18
C ARG A 131 -21.40 9.80 16.90
N HIS A 132 -21.21 10.62 17.95
CA HIS A 132 -20.55 11.92 17.81
C HIS A 132 -19.13 11.79 17.22
N ALA A 133 -18.35 10.82 17.70
CA ALA A 133 -17.01 10.54 17.19
C ALA A 133 -17.03 10.06 15.73
N SER A 134 -18.01 9.24 15.34
CA SER A 134 -18.16 8.75 13.97
C SER A 134 -18.56 9.86 13.01
N ASP A 135 -19.48 10.74 13.41
CA ASP A 135 -19.89 11.91 12.63
C ASP A 135 -18.70 12.87 12.43
N LEU A 136 -17.93 13.11 13.49
CA LEU A 136 -16.73 13.94 13.43
C LEU A 136 -15.64 13.30 12.56
N ARG A 137 -15.48 11.98 12.60
CA ARG A 137 -14.57 11.23 11.72
C ARG A 137 -14.98 11.36 10.27
N ALA A 138 -16.26 11.19 9.94
CA ALA A 138 -16.77 11.33 8.58
C ALA A 138 -16.51 12.75 8.02
N GLU A 139 -16.72 13.78 8.84
CA GLU A 139 -16.39 15.16 8.48
C GLU A 139 -14.87 15.36 8.30
N ALA A 140 -14.03 14.77 9.16
CA ALA A 140 -12.59 14.82 9.01
C ALA A 140 -12.11 14.17 7.70
N ILE A 141 -12.68 13.02 7.33
CA ILE A 141 -12.36 12.33 6.06
C ILE A 141 -12.79 13.20 4.88
N ARG A 142 -13.98 13.80 4.91
CA ARG A 142 -14.43 14.71 3.86
C ARG A 142 -13.46 15.88 3.66
N GLN A 143 -12.90 16.42 4.75
CA GLN A 143 -11.88 17.46 4.66
C GLN A 143 -10.55 16.92 4.12
N CYS A 144 -10.15 15.70 4.47
CA CYS A 144 -9.00 15.02 3.86
C CYS A 144 -9.20 14.85 2.35
N GLU A 145 -10.39 14.44 1.89
CA GLU A 145 -10.73 14.28 0.47
C GLU A 145 -10.63 15.62 -0.29
N VAL A 146 -11.13 16.71 0.30
CA VAL A 146 -11.00 18.05 -0.28
C VAL A 146 -9.53 18.47 -0.37
N LYS A 147 -8.78 18.32 0.72
CA LYS A 147 -7.36 18.67 0.73
C LYS A 147 -6.54 17.81 -0.24
N PHE A 148 -6.87 16.52 -0.35
CA PHE A 148 -6.26 15.60 -1.29
C PHE A 148 -6.47 16.08 -2.73
N ARG A 149 -7.69 16.51 -3.08
CA ARG A 149 -7.99 17.09 -4.39
C ARG A 149 -7.16 18.35 -4.67
N GLU A 150 -7.06 19.26 -3.71
CA GLU A 150 -6.26 20.49 -3.84
C GLU A 150 -4.78 20.16 -4.04
N THR A 151 -4.22 19.28 -3.22
CA THR A 151 -2.81 18.86 -3.30
C THR A 151 -2.55 18.12 -4.61
N LEU A 152 -3.47 17.28 -5.07
CA LEU A 152 -3.36 16.56 -6.34
C LEU A 152 -3.37 17.51 -7.54
N ALA A 153 -4.24 18.53 -7.52
CA ALA A 153 -4.33 19.54 -8.57
C ALA A 153 -3.12 20.47 -8.62
N SER A 154 -2.66 20.95 -7.46
CA SER A 154 -1.52 21.88 -7.34
C SER A 154 -0.15 21.21 -7.49
N GLY A 155 0.00 19.97 -7.02
CA GLY A 155 1.26 19.22 -7.08
C GLY A 155 1.48 18.45 -8.39
N SER A 156 0.46 18.35 -9.25
CA SER A 156 0.62 17.70 -10.56
C SER A 156 1.53 18.54 -11.45
N VAL A 157 2.63 17.93 -11.91
CA VAL A 157 3.56 18.58 -12.83
C VAL A 157 2.87 18.78 -14.18
N ARG A 158 2.89 20.02 -14.68
CA ARG A 158 2.35 20.33 -16.01
C ARG A 158 3.29 19.77 -17.08
N LEU A 159 2.84 18.71 -17.74
CA LEU A 159 3.54 18.13 -18.87
C LEU A 159 3.11 18.81 -20.17
N GLU A 160 4.03 18.90 -21.12
CA GLU A 160 3.73 19.39 -22.46
C GLU A 160 3.98 18.30 -23.48
N PHE A 161 2.93 17.94 -24.23
CA PHE A 161 3.02 16.89 -25.25
C PHE A 161 4.14 17.18 -26.25
N GLY A 162 4.30 18.45 -26.68
CA GLY A 162 5.34 18.85 -27.63
C GLY A 162 6.77 18.54 -27.17
N SER A 163 7.08 18.77 -25.88
CA SER A 163 8.40 18.44 -25.32
C SER A 163 8.62 16.93 -25.28
N MET A 164 7.64 16.19 -24.76
CA MET A 164 7.71 14.72 -24.69
C MET A 164 7.79 14.08 -26.09
N ALA A 165 7.10 14.66 -27.06
CA ALA A 165 7.12 14.25 -28.46
C ALA A 165 8.49 14.52 -29.10
N SER A 166 9.10 15.68 -28.84
CA SER A 166 10.45 16.00 -29.33
C SER A 166 11.49 15.01 -28.78
N GLU A 167 11.42 14.69 -27.48
CA GLU A 167 12.27 13.67 -26.86
C GLU A 167 12.05 12.29 -27.48
N ALA A 168 10.79 11.90 -27.71
CA ALA A 168 10.45 10.64 -28.35
C ALA A 168 11.02 10.55 -29.77
N LEU A 169 10.87 11.62 -30.56
CA LEU A 169 11.42 11.72 -31.92
C LEU A 169 12.95 11.64 -31.92
N ALA A 170 13.62 12.36 -31.01
CA ALA A 170 15.07 12.31 -30.88
C ALA A 170 15.56 10.90 -30.50
N PHE A 171 14.83 10.22 -29.62
CA PHE A 171 15.12 8.83 -29.25
C PHE A 171 14.98 7.89 -30.45
N MET A 172 13.90 8.02 -31.21
CA MET A 172 13.65 7.19 -32.40
C MET A 172 14.70 7.40 -33.49
N ASN A 173 15.08 8.66 -33.75
CA ASN A 173 16.14 8.97 -34.73
C ASN A 173 17.47 8.33 -34.35
N ARG A 174 17.88 8.40 -33.07
CA ARG A 174 19.09 7.71 -32.58
C ARG A 174 19.01 6.20 -32.78
N THR A 175 17.83 5.61 -32.58
CA THR A 175 17.63 4.17 -32.75
C THR A 175 17.75 3.77 -34.22
N ARG A 176 17.19 4.58 -35.12
CA ARG A 176 17.31 4.42 -36.56
C ARG A 176 18.76 4.60 -37.06
N ASP A 177 19.48 5.59 -36.57
CA ASP A 177 20.89 5.81 -36.93
C ASP A 177 21.77 4.63 -36.49
N ASN A 178 21.59 4.15 -35.25
CA ASN A 178 22.26 2.95 -34.75
C ASN A 178 21.96 1.71 -35.61
N ARG A 179 20.75 1.60 -36.19
CA ARG A 179 20.38 0.50 -37.09
C ARG A 179 21.14 0.58 -38.41
N ILE A 180 21.30 1.77 -38.97
CA ILE A 180 22.06 2.00 -40.20
C ILE A 180 23.54 1.64 -39.96
N GLU A 181 24.11 2.08 -38.84
CA GLU A 181 25.50 1.72 -38.50
C GLU A 181 25.70 0.21 -38.31
N ARG A 182 24.74 -0.48 -37.68
CA ARG A 182 24.77 -1.94 -37.49
C ARG A 182 24.64 -2.73 -38.80
N SER A 183 23.86 -2.26 -39.76
CA SER A 183 23.72 -2.93 -41.07
C SER A 183 25.01 -2.85 -41.89
N VAL A 184 25.75 -1.76 -41.75
CA VAL A 184 27.04 -1.53 -42.40
C VAL A 184 28.16 -2.33 -41.71
N ASN A 185 28.13 -2.46 -40.37
CA ASN A 185 29.13 -3.21 -39.60
C ASN A 185 28.62 -4.60 -39.16
N ARG A 186 28.66 -5.59 -40.08
CA ARG A 186 28.24 -6.99 -39.84
C ARG A 186 28.98 -7.75 -38.72
N ARG A 187 30.02 -7.18 -38.10
CA ARG A 187 30.84 -7.83 -37.06
C ARG A 187 30.36 -7.63 -35.61
N ALA A 188 29.37 -6.76 -35.36
CA ALA A 188 28.85 -6.52 -34.02
C ALA A 188 27.49 -7.20 -33.82
N GLN A 189 27.48 -8.50 -33.48
CA GLN A 189 26.31 -9.14 -32.85
C GLN A 189 26.22 -8.64 -31.40
N GLN A 190 25.85 -7.37 -31.23
CA GLN A 190 25.59 -6.81 -29.91
C GLN A 190 24.11 -7.05 -29.58
N LYS A 191 23.84 -7.79 -28.49
CA LYS A 191 22.50 -7.93 -27.90
C LYS A 191 21.86 -6.55 -27.82
N VAL A 192 20.68 -6.39 -28.41
CA VAL A 192 19.87 -5.17 -28.25
C VAL A 192 19.61 -5.01 -26.76
N ALA A 193 20.17 -3.96 -26.16
CA ALA A 193 19.91 -3.65 -24.76
C ALA A 193 18.40 -3.34 -24.59
N PRO A 194 17.76 -3.78 -23.49
CA PRO A 194 16.36 -3.50 -23.25
C PRO A 194 16.11 -1.99 -23.22
N MET A 195 14.95 -1.58 -23.76
CA MET A 195 14.59 -0.18 -23.87
C MET A 195 14.43 0.43 -22.47
N GLN A 196 15.22 1.46 -22.16
CA GLN A 196 15.13 2.19 -20.91
C GLN A 196 14.47 3.54 -21.15
N LEU A 197 13.24 3.70 -20.65
CA LEU A 197 12.55 4.98 -20.68
C LEU A 197 13.14 5.91 -19.63
N GLN A 198 13.41 7.16 -20.02
CA GLN A 198 13.85 8.18 -19.09
C GLN A 198 12.77 8.41 -18.02
N ARG A 199 13.22 8.56 -16.76
CA ARG A 199 12.33 8.81 -15.63
C ARG A 199 11.51 10.07 -15.89
N LEU A 200 10.19 9.95 -15.73
CA LEU A 200 9.26 11.05 -15.86
C LEU A 200 8.71 11.40 -14.48
N GLU A 201 8.88 12.66 -14.09
CA GLU A 201 8.31 13.19 -12.85
C GLU A 201 6.94 13.79 -13.16
N VAL A 202 5.91 13.22 -12.55
CA VAL A 202 4.49 13.57 -12.81
C VAL A 202 3.82 14.26 -11.61
N MET A 203 4.54 14.34 -10.50
CA MET A 203 4.08 14.85 -9.21
C MET A 203 5.28 15.41 -8.43
N GLU A 204 5.10 16.55 -7.76
CA GLU A 204 6.10 17.07 -6.83
C GLU A 204 6.26 16.17 -5.60
N GLN A 205 7.50 15.99 -5.12
CA GLN A 205 7.77 15.09 -3.99
C GLN A 205 7.06 15.52 -2.69
N SER A 206 6.95 16.83 -2.44
CA SER A 206 6.25 17.38 -1.27
C SER A 206 4.75 17.06 -1.31
N ALA A 207 4.12 17.19 -2.49
CA ALA A 207 2.72 16.85 -2.71
C ALA A 207 2.49 15.35 -2.58
N GLN A 208 3.36 14.52 -3.16
CA GLN A 208 3.30 13.07 -3.07
C GLN A 208 3.25 12.58 -1.62
N VAL A 209 4.16 13.08 -0.75
CA VAL A 209 4.18 12.71 0.67
C VAL A 209 2.88 13.10 1.38
N GLN A 210 2.30 14.25 1.06
CA GLN A 210 1.02 14.67 1.63
C GLN A 210 -0.15 13.79 1.14
N LEU A 211 -0.16 13.43 -0.14
CA LEU A 211 -1.17 12.56 -0.72
C LEU A 211 -1.17 11.17 -0.06
N THR A 212 0.00 10.57 0.17
CA THR A 212 0.12 9.28 0.86
C THR A 212 -0.49 9.36 2.26
N LYS A 213 -0.12 10.37 3.06
CA LYS A 213 -0.66 10.55 4.42
C LYS A 213 -2.18 10.72 4.46
N LEU A 214 -2.73 11.45 3.49
CA LEU A 214 -4.18 11.68 3.36
C LEU A 214 -4.91 10.41 2.92
N ALA A 215 -4.33 9.67 1.96
CA ALA A 215 -4.86 8.38 1.49
C ALA A 215 -4.88 7.34 2.61
N ASP A 216 -3.78 7.19 3.36
CA ASP A 216 -3.67 6.24 4.47
C ASP A 216 -4.79 6.43 5.49
N ILE A 217 -5.09 7.67 5.86
CA ILE A 217 -6.14 7.95 6.85
C ILE A 217 -7.53 7.71 6.29
N ALA A 218 -7.81 8.12 5.06
CA ALA A 218 -9.11 7.87 4.43
C ALA A 218 -9.37 6.36 4.24
N LEU A 219 -8.34 5.60 3.86
CA LEU A 219 -8.42 4.15 3.63
C LEU A 219 -8.39 3.34 4.93
N SER A 220 -7.86 3.88 6.03
CA SER A 220 -7.86 3.21 7.34
C SER A 220 -9.26 3.00 7.92
N VAL A 221 -10.27 3.70 7.38
CA VAL A 221 -11.65 3.63 7.85
C VAL A 221 -12.38 2.53 7.08
N THR A 222 -12.87 1.52 7.79
CA THR A 222 -13.59 0.34 7.26
C THR A 222 -14.97 0.63 6.64
N ASP A 223 -15.29 1.91 6.40
CA ASP A 223 -16.50 2.30 5.69
C ASP A 223 -16.22 2.29 4.20
N ALA A 224 -16.81 1.30 3.49
CA ALA A 224 -16.61 1.10 2.06
C ALA A 224 -16.93 2.35 1.21
N GLY A 225 -17.75 3.29 1.72
CA GLY A 225 -18.08 4.53 1.03
C GLY A 225 -16.98 5.59 1.01
N HIS A 226 -16.09 5.62 2.00
CA HIS A 226 -15.00 6.61 2.05
C HIS A 226 -13.75 6.12 1.30
N SER A 227 -13.43 4.83 1.43
CA SER A 227 -12.29 4.23 0.73
C SER A 227 -12.44 4.31 -0.79
N CYS A 228 -13.68 4.39 -1.32
CA CYS A 228 -13.91 4.55 -2.76
C CYS A 228 -13.78 6.00 -3.25
N ASN A 229 -14.08 7.00 -2.43
CA ASN A 229 -14.07 8.40 -2.86
C ASN A 229 -12.67 8.93 -3.11
N ILE A 230 -11.69 8.63 -2.24
CA ILE A 230 -10.33 9.13 -2.42
C ILE A 230 -9.65 8.52 -3.65
N VAL A 231 -9.89 7.23 -3.88
CA VAL A 231 -9.48 6.52 -5.10
C VAL A 231 -10.11 7.17 -6.32
N LYS A 232 -11.42 7.42 -6.30
CA LYS A 232 -12.13 8.07 -7.40
C LYS A 232 -11.60 9.47 -7.70
N ILE A 233 -11.36 10.29 -6.67
CA ILE A 233 -10.79 11.65 -6.82
C ILE A 233 -9.43 11.58 -7.52
N TYR A 234 -8.59 10.62 -7.11
CA TYR A 234 -7.31 10.39 -7.76
C TYR A 234 -7.49 10.01 -9.23
N CYS A 235 -8.27 8.97 -9.50
CA CYS A 235 -8.50 8.44 -10.83
C CYS A 235 -9.07 9.50 -11.78
N ASP A 236 -10.10 10.25 -11.36
CA ASP A 236 -10.75 11.26 -12.19
C ASP A 236 -9.78 12.39 -12.58
N GLN A 237 -8.99 12.90 -11.64
CA GLN A 237 -8.04 13.98 -11.91
C GLN A 237 -6.88 13.49 -12.80
N ARG A 238 -6.30 12.32 -12.49
CA ARG A 238 -5.17 11.78 -13.25
C ARG A 238 -5.57 11.35 -14.66
N ARG A 239 -6.76 10.74 -14.80
CA ARG A 239 -7.36 10.44 -16.11
C ARG A 239 -7.59 11.70 -16.91
N SER A 240 -8.17 12.75 -16.32
CA SER A 240 -8.37 14.03 -17.02
C SER A 240 -7.06 14.64 -17.50
N ASN A 241 -6.02 14.65 -16.66
CA ASN A 241 -4.70 15.16 -17.04
C ASN A 241 -4.11 14.35 -18.22
N LEU A 242 -4.22 13.03 -18.15
CA LEU A 242 -3.72 12.14 -19.20
C LEU A 242 -4.51 12.36 -20.50
N GLU A 243 -5.84 12.38 -20.47
CA GLU A 243 -6.69 12.63 -21.63
C GLU A 243 -6.42 13.99 -22.28
N GLN A 244 -6.20 15.05 -21.51
CA GLN A 244 -5.83 16.37 -22.03
C GLN A 244 -4.48 16.33 -22.77
N LEU A 245 -3.49 15.63 -22.21
CA LEU A 245 -2.17 15.45 -22.86
C LEU A 245 -2.28 14.61 -24.14
N LEU A 246 -3.10 13.57 -24.11
CA LEU A 246 -3.30 12.70 -25.27
C LEU A 246 -4.10 13.40 -26.36
N HIS A 247 -5.09 14.23 -26.02
CA HIS A 247 -5.81 15.05 -27.00
C HIS A 247 -4.86 16.02 -27.73
N ALA A 248 -3.86 16.56 -27.03
CA ALA A 248 -2.84 17.42 -27.63
C ALA A 248 -1.95 16.68 -28.67
N SER A 249 -1.95 15.34 -28.70
CA SER A 249 -1.22 14.56 -29.70
C SER A 249 -1.86 14.57 -31.09
N GLY A 250 -3.15 14.92 -31.21
CA GLY A 250 -3.90 14.83 -32.46
C GLY A 250 -4.14 13.40 -32.97
N VAL A 251 -3.83 12.39 -32.15
CA VAL A 251 -4.20 10.99 -32.34
C VAL A 251 -5.54 10.77 -31.65
N ASP A 252 -6.59 10.55 -32.44
CA ASP A 252 -7.92 10.21 -31.93
C ASP A 252 -8.18 8.71 -32.14
N PRO A 253 -8.18 7.89 -31.08
CA PRO A 253 -8.47 6.46 -31.14
C PRO A 253 -9.85 6.10 -31.69
N SER A 254 -10.80 7.04 -31.70
CA SER A 254 -12.16 6.84 -32.18
C SER A 254 -12.29 6.94 -33.70
N VAL A 255 -11.33 7.58 -34.38
CA VAL A 255 -11.35 7.84 -35.82
C VAL A 255 -10.73 6.66 -36.59
N LYS A 256 -11.36 5.48 -36.51
CA LYS A 256 -10.90 4.27 -37.24
C LYS A 256 -11.32 4.28 -38.71
N ASP A 257 -12.53 4.76 -38.98
CA ASP A 257 -13.16 4.66 -40.30
C ASP A 257 -12.60 5.66 -41.32
N GLU A 258 -12.04 6.79 -40.85
CA GLU A 258 -11.47 7.80 -41.74
C GLU A 258 -10.05 7.43 -42.21
N LEU A 259 -9.31 6.58 -41.48
CA LEU A 259 -7.94 6.18 -41.83
C LEU A 259 -7.85 5.51 -43.20
N HIS A 260 -8.87 4.75 -43.59
CA HIS A 260 -8.93 4.07 -44.89
C HIS A 260 -9.09 5.03 -46.07
N ARG A 261 -9.56 6.26 -45.83
CA ARG A 261 -9.86 7.26 -46.86
C ARG A 261 -8.72 8.26 -47.06
N LEU A 262 -7.72 8.25 -46.20
CA LEU A 262 -6.61 9.19 -46.26
C LEU A 262 -5.63 8.85 -47.40
N PRO A 263 -5.08 9.88 -48.10
CA PRO A 263 -3.95 9.67 -49.00
C PRO A 263 -2.71 9.23 -48.22
N TRP A 264 -1.76 8.61 -48.91
CA TRP A 264 -0.58 8.02 -48.27
C TRP A 264 0.21 9.02 -47.42
N ASP A 265 0.52 10.21 -47.96
CA ASP A 265 1.29 11.23 -47.23
C ASP A 265 0.65 11.66 -45.90
N ALA A 266 -0.69 11.64 -45.83
CA ALA A 266 -1.43 11.93 -44.62
C ALA A 266 -1.42 10.74 -43.64
N LEU A 267 -1.55 9.52 -44.16
CA LEU A 267 -1.47 8.31 -43.36
C LEU A 267 -0.07 8.10 -42.76
N GLU A 268 0.99 8.35 -43.51
CA GLU A 268 2.37 8.24 -43.04
C GLU A 268 2.63 9.19 -41.85
N LYS A 269 2.13 10.44 -41.93
CA LYS A 269 2.17 11.37 -40.80
C LYS A 269 1.39 10.86 -39.58
N LYS A 270 0.24 10.21 -39.79
CA LYS A 270 -0.53 9.58 -38.70
C LYS A 270 0.21 8.39 -38.09
N ILE A 271 0.93 7.61 -38.89
CA ILE A 271 1.80 6.53 -38.41
C ILE A 271 2.91 7.10 -37.54
N GLN A 272 3.65 8.09 -38.02
CA GLN A 272 4.70 8.77 -37.23
C GLN A 272 4.12 9.34 -35.93
N GLY A 273 2.96 9.99 -36.00
CA GLY A 273 2.23 10.49 -34.84
C GLY A 273 1.86 9.38 -33.85
N TRP A 274 1.42 8.22 -34.33
CA TRP A 274 1.11 7.08 -33.47
C TRP A 274 2.36 6.49 -32.79
N ILE A 275 3.51 6.46 -33.46
CA ILE A 275 4.74 5.97 -32.85
C ILE A 275 5.17 6.92 -31.71
N VAL A 276 5.14 8.23 -31.95
CA VAL A 276 5.39 9.25 -30.91
C VAL A 276 4.39 9.11 -29.75
N PHE A 277 3.10 9.02 -30.07
CA PHE A 277 2.02 8.83 -29.10
C PHE A 277 2.23 7.59 -28.25
N THR A 278 2.56 6.46 -28.86
CA THR A 278 2.86 5.19 -28.19
C THR A 278 3.99 5.35 -27.19
N HIS A 279 5.08 6.00 -27.59
CA HIS A 279 6.21 6.28 -26.71
C HIS A 279 5.79 7.12 -25.49
N VAL A 280 5.05 8.20 -25.72
CA VAL A 280 4.60 9.12 -24.66
C VAL A 280 3.62 8.42 -23.71
N VAL A 281 2.64 7.68 -24.23
CA VAL A 281 1.68 6.92 -23.43
C VAL A 281 2.38 5.91 -22.53
N VAL A 282 3.29 5.09 -23.07
CA VAL A 282 3.99 4.09 -22.25
C VAL A 282 4.85 4.76 -21.17
N ARG A 283 5.50 5.89 -21.48
CA ARG A 283 6.23 6.70 -20.46
C ARG A 283 5.32 7.23 -19.36
N LEU A 284 4.16 7.76 -19.72
CA LEU A 284 3.17 8.30 -18.76
C LEU A 284 2.64 7.21 -17.85
N ILE A 285 2.23 6.07 -18.41
CA ILE A 285 1.68 4.95 -17.64
C ILE A 285 2.77 4.36 -16.72
N ALA A 286 4.03 4.32 -17.16
CA ALA A 286 5.15 3.89 -16.32
C ALA A 286 5.34 4.78 -15.09
N ALA A 287 5.22 6.09 -15.28
CA ALA A 287 5.28 7.06 -14.19
C ALA A 287 4.05 6.94 -13.28
N GLU A 288 2.87 6.71 -13.85
CA GLU A 288 1.63 6.54 -13.12
C GLU A 288 1.65 5.28 -12.23
N ARG A 289 2.17 4.14 -12.71
CA ARG A 289 2.33 2.93 -11.88
C ARG A 289 3.19 3.20 -10.65
N LYS A 290 4.28 3.94 -10.82
CA LYS A 290 5.18 4.33 -9.72
C LYS A 290 4.50 5.31 -8.75
N LEU A 291 3.74 6.27 -9.27
CA LEU A 291 3.03 7.23 -8.43
C LEU A 291 1.92 6.54 -7.62
N ALA A 292 1.04 5.77 -8.28
CA ALA A 292 -0.06 5.05 -7.63
C ALA A 292 0.46 4.12 -6.52
N GLY A 293 1.52 3.34 -6.77
CA GLY A 293 2.15 2.47 -5.77
C GLY A 293 2.90 3.20 -4.65
N SER A 294 3.08 4.52 -4.76
CA SER A 294 3.67 5.33 -3.68
C SER A 294 2.63 6.10 -2.86
N VAL A 295 1.46 6.36 -3.44
CA VAL A 295 0.36 7.06 -2.79
C VAL A 295 -0.57 6.08 -2.08
N PHE A 296 -0.78 4.89 -2.66
CA PHE A 296 -1.71 3.89 -2.18
C PHE A 296 -0.98 2.60 -1.78
N CYS A 297 -1.48 1.94 -0.75
CA CYS A 297 -1.07 0.59 -0.36
C CYS A 297 -1.89 -0.48 -1.09
N GLU A 298 -1.39 -1.72 -1.14
CA GLU A 298 -2.15 -2.86 -1.65
C GLU A 298 -3.45 -3.04 -0.85
N PRO A 299 -4.60 -3.33 -1.49
CA PRO A 299 -4.80 -3.60 -2.91
C PRO A 299 -5.16 -2.36 -3.77
N TYR A 300 -5.16 -1.15 -3.19
CA TYR A 300 -5.65 0.05 -3.85
C TYR A 300 -4.69 0.60 -4.92
N ASP A 301 -3.39 0.31 -4.81
CA ASP A 301 -2.37 0.70 -5.78
C ASP A 301 -2.66 0.15 -7.19
N ASP A 302 -3.08 -1.12 -7.29
CA ASP A 302 -3.37 -1.77 -8.55
C ASP A 302 -4.70 -1.31 -9.14
N ILE A 303 -5.73 -1.20 -8.29
CA ILE A 303 -7.07 -0.77 -8.69
C ILE A 303 -7.01 0.66 -9.25
N THR A 304 -6.35 1.57 -8.52
CA THR A 304 -6.20 2.98 -8.94
C THR A 304 -5.39 3.09 -10.23
N PHE A 305 -4.24 2.42 -10.31
CA PHE A 305 -3.41 2.39 -11.51
C PHE A 305 -4.21 1.90 -12.73
N SER A 306 -4.92 0.79 -12.56
CA SER A 306 -5.68 0.17 -13.63
C SER A 306 -6.78 1.08 -14.15
N GLU A 307 -7.49 1.77 -13.26
CA GLU A 307 -8.58 2.69 -13.63
C GLU A 307 -8.09 3.90 -14.45
N VAL A 308 -6.84 4.33 -14.26
CA VAL A 308 -6.21 5.44 -15.00
C VAL A 308 -5.59 4.94 -16.32
N ALA A 309 -4.90 3.80 -16.29
CA ALA A 309 -4.15 3.28 -17.43
C ALA A 309 -5.02 2.67 -18.53
N HIS A 310 -6.15 2.05 -18.17
CA HIS A 310 -6.93 1.20 -19.07
C HIS A 310 -7.34 1.88 -20.38
N ASN A 311 -7.93 3.08 -20.30
CA ASN A 311 -8.41 3.81 -21.48
C ASN A 311 -7.25 4.24 -22.39
N ALA A 312 -6.12 4.61 -21.81
CA ALA A 312 -4.93 5.05 -22.55
C ALA A 312 -4.35 3.92 -23.40
N VAL A 313 -4.16 2.73 -22.79
CA VAL A 313 -3.63 1.55 -23.50
C VAL A 313 -4.62 1.05 -24.54
N ASN A 314 -5.92 1.01 -24.20
CA ASN A 314 -6.96 0.66 -25.17
C ASN A 314 -6.97 1.61 -26.37
N GLY A 315 -6.83 2.91 -26.14
CA GLY A 315 -6.77 3.91 -27.20
C GLY A 315 -5.58 3.69 -28.13
N LEU A 316 -4.40 3.41 -27.56
CA LEU A 316 -3.19 3.05 -28.29
C LEU A 316 -3.40 1.82 -29.18
N VAL A 317 -3.94 0.74 -28.60
CA VAL A 317 -4.18 -0.52 -29.32
C VAL A 317 -5.24 -0.34 -30.41
N ALA A 318 -6.32 0.37 -30.09
CA ALA A 318 -7.42 0.67 -31.00
C ALA A 318 -6.95 1.44 -32.24
N TYR A 319 -6.12 2.47 -32.05
CA TYR A 319 -5.58 3.26 -33.16
C TYR A 319 -4.59 2.47 -34.02
N GLY A 320 -3.69 1.71 -33.38
CA GLY A 320 -2.73 0.85 -34.08
C GLY A 320 -3.42 -0.22 -34.93
N ASN A 321 -4.50 -0.83 -34.41
CA ASN A 321 -5.33 -1.76 -35.18
C ASN A 321 -6.02 -1.09 -36.37
N GLY A 322 -6.45 0.17 -36.22
CA GLY A 322 -7.01 0.97 -37.32
C GLY A 322 -6.00 1.13 -38.46
N ILE A 323 -4.77 1.53 -38.14
CA ILE A 323 -3.68 1.63 -39.14
C ILE A 323 -3.39 0.28 -39.79
N ALA A 324 -3.26 -0.78 -38.99
CA ALA A 324 -2.94 -2.13 -39.48
C ALA A 324 -4.03 -2.73 -40.39
N SER A 325 -5.22 -2.13 -40.40
CA SER A 325 -6.35 -2.53 -41.24
C SER A 325 -6.42 -1.76 -42.57
N VAL A 326 -5.70 -0.64 -42.71
CA VAL A 326 -5.73 0.18 -43.93
C VAL A 326 -5.23 -0.61 -45.15
N ARG A 327 -5.81 -0.32 -46.34
CA ARG A 327 -5.50 -1.02 -47.60
C ARG A 327 -3.99 -1.16 -47.81
N ARG A 328 -3.57 -2.38 -48.07
CA ARG A 328 -2.18 -2.78 -48.28
C ARG A 328 -1.68 -2.21 -49.61
N THR A 329 -0.61 -1.42 -49.56
CA THR A 329 0.19 -1.09 -50.74
C THR A 329 1.67 -1.27 -50.38
N PRO A 330 2.52 -1.66 -51.33
CA PRO A 330 3.94 -1.93 -51.08
C PRO A 330 4.69 -0.77 -50.40
N GLU A 331 4.29 0.48 -50.68
CA GLU A 331 4.92 1.67 -50.09
C GLU A 331 4.77 1.73 -48.57
N LYS A 332 3.76 1.04 -48.00
CA LYS A 332 3.41 1.12 -46.58
C LYS A 332 4.24 0.22 -45.68
N VAL A 333 4.97 -0.73 -46.26
CA VAL A 333 5.65 -1.79 -45.52
C VAL A 333 6.63 -1.22 -44.49
N PHE A 334 7.45 -0.24 -44.89
CA PHE A 334 8.44 0.36 -44.00
C PHE A 334 7.81 1.05 -42.79
N ALA A 335 6.73 1.80 -43.00
CA ALA A 335 6.03 2.47 -41.90
C ALA A 335 5.38 1.47 -40.92
N LEU A 336 4.83 0.36 -41.42
CA LEU A 336 4.30 -0.72 -40.56
C LEU A 336 5.40 -1.43 -39.77
N LEU A 337 6.56 -1.64 -40.38
CA LEU A 337 7.73 -2.18 -39.69
C LEU A 337 8.26 -1.23 -38.62
N ASP A 338 8.27 0.08 -38.88
CA ASP A 338 8.67 1.09 -37.88
C ASP A 338 7.73 1.05 -36.66
N MET A 339 6.41 0.91 -36.88
CA MET A 339 5.45 0.71 -35.79
C MET A 339 5.72 -0.58 -35.00
N GLN A 340 5.94 -1.69 -35.70
CA GLN A 340 6.17 -3.01 -35.10
C GLN A 340 7.47 -3.03 -34.28
N GLU A 341 8.55 -2.48 -34.85
CA GLU A 341 9.86 -2.38 -34.20
C GLU A 341 9.74 -1.52 -32.92
N HIS A 342 9.10 -0.36 -33.01
CA HIS A 342 8.95 0.53 -31.87
C HIS A 342 8.09 -0.10 -30.76
N LEU A 343 6.91 -0.63 -31.10
CA LEU A 343 6.04 -1.27 -30.12
C LEU A 343 6.72 -2.50 -29.50
N GLY A 344 7.50 -3.25 -30.27
CA GLY A 344 8.24 -4.41 -29.80
C GLY A 344 9.35 -4.02 -28.83
N SER A 345 10.02 -2.89 -29.07
CA SER A 345 11.03 -2.36 -28.14
C SER A 345 10.45 -1.97 -26.78
N LEU A 346 9.18 -1.51 -26.74
CA LEU A 346 8.46 -1.14 -25.52
C LEU A 346 7.83 -2.33 -24.78
N GLN A 347 7.80 -3.51 -25.38
CA GLN A 347 7.10 -4.68 -24.84
C GLN A 347 7.57 -5.04 -23.43
N THR A 348 8.89 -5.11 -23.21
CA THR A 348 9.47 -5.44 -21.89
C THR A 348 9.04 -4.44 -20.81
N VAL A 349 8.98 -3.15 -21.13
CA VAL A 349 8.53 -2.11 -20.19
C VAL A 349 7.05 -2.25 -19.85
N MET A 350 6.21 -2.57 -20.85
CA MET A 350 4.79 -2.81 -20.62
C MET A 350 4.55 -4.11 -19.83
N GLU A 351 5.35 -5.15 -20.08
CA GLU A 351 5.31 -6.39 -19.31
C GLU A 351 5.64 -6.14 -17.84
N ASP A 352 6.76 -5.47 -17.55
CA ASP A 352 7.17 -5.18 -16.17
C ASP A 352 6.14 -4.34 -15.41
N MET A 353 5.46 -3.43 -16.09
CA MET A 353 4.48 -2.53 -15.50
C MET A 353 3.10 -3.16 -15.29
N LEU A 354 2.63 -3.97 -16.24
CA LEU A 354 1.28 -4.55 -16.23
C LEU A 354 1.24 -5.95 -15.61
N ARG A 355 2.39 -6.59 -15.37
CA ARG A 355 2.43 -7.93 -14.79
C ARG A 355 1.88 -7.92 -13.37
N GLY A 356 0.96 -8.86 -13.09
CA GLY A 356 0.33 -8.99 -11.78
C GLY A 356 -0.75 -7.95 -11.48
N THR A 357 -1.02 -7.04 -12.43
CA THR A 357 -2.06 -6.01 -12.31
C THR A 357 -3.40 -6.49 -12.88
N THR A 358 -4.49 -5.83 -12.49
CA THR A 358 -5.81 -5.98 -13.12
C THR A 358 -5.77 -5.64 -14.62
N CYS A 359 -4.78 -4.87 -15.07
CA CYS A 359 -4.52 -4.56 -16.49
C CYS A 359 -3.74 -5.64 -17.24
N ALA A 360 -3.38 -6.78 -16.64
CA ALA A 360 -2.69 -7.87 -17.35
C ALA A 360 -3.37 -8.32 -18.67
N PRO A 361 -4.71 -8.30 -18.83
CA PRO A 361 -5.34 -8.58 -20.13
C PRO A 361 -4.93 -7.60 -21.25
N LEU A 362 -4.65 -6.34 -20.93
CA LEU A 362 -4.22 -5.34 -21.92
C LEU A 362 -2.87 -5.68 -22.54
N LEU A 363 -2.01 -6.41 -21.81
CA LEU A 363 -0.75 -6.90 -22.35
C LEU A 363 -1.00 -7.86 -23.53
N LYS A 364 -2.03 -8.69 -23.45
CA LYS A 364 -2.41 -9.59 -24.56
C LYS A 364 -2.91 -8.81 -25.77
N GLU A 365 -3.64 -7.71 -25.55
CA GLU A 365 -4.10 -6.82 -26.62
C GLU A 365 -2.93 -6.14 -27.34
N VAL A 366 -1.94 -5.67 -26.59
CA VAL A 366 -0.70 -5.09 -27.14
C VAL A 366 0.10 -6.14 -27.94
N GLN A 367 0.25 -7.35 -27.40
CA GLN A 367 0.90 -8.47 -28.10
C GLN A 367 0.12 -8.86 -29.38
N GLY A 368 -1.21 -8.86 -29.31
CA GLY A 368 -2.08 -9.09 -30.46
C GLY A 368 -1.88 -8.05 -31.56
N LEU A 369 -1.73 -6.77 -31.20
CA LEU A 369 -1.40 -5.71 -32.15
C LEU A 369 -0.01 -5.92 -32.78
N LEU A 370 1.01 -6.30 -32.00
CA LEU A 370 2.35 -6.61 -32.52
C LEU A 370 2.33 -7.73 -33.58
N VAL A 371 1.59 -8.80 -33.30
CA VAL A 371 1.41 -9.92 -34.23
C VAL A 371 0.67 -9.45 -35.48
N ARG A 372 -0.38 -8.64 -35.33
CA ARG A 372 -1.14 -8.09 -36.45
C ARG A 372 -0.27 -7.19 -37.34
N LEU A 373 0.50 -6.27 -36.76
CA LEU A 373 1.42 -5.41 -37.52
C LEU A 373 2.45 -6.24 -38.30
N SER A 374 3.04 -7.24 -37.64
CA SER A 374 3.98 -8.18 -38.27
C SER A 374 3.33 -8.92 -39.44
N HIS A 375 2.14 -9.48 -39.24
CA HIS A 375 1.41 -10.21 -40.28
C HIS A 375 1.01 -9.31 -41.45
N THR A 376 0.53 -8.09 -41.18
CA THR A 376 0.20 -7.11 -42.23
C THR A 376 1.44 -6.72 -43.03
N ALA A 377 2.61 -6.54 -42.39
CA ALA A 377 3.86 -6.29 -43.11
C ALA A 377 4.26 -7.46 -44.02
N HIS A 378 4.23 -8.71 -43.53
CA HIS A 378 4.56 -9.90 -44.32
C HIS A 378 3.62 -10.09 -45.52
N THR A 379 2.30 -9.91 -45.31
CA THR A 379 1.32 -10.01 -46.39
C THR A 379 1.51 -8.91 -47.44
N THR A 380 1.84 -7.70 -47.02
CA THR A 380 2.12 -6.59 -47.95
C THR A 380 3.41 -6.84 -48.75
N PHE A 381 4.43 -7.49 -48.17
CA PHE A 381 5.61 -7.95 -48.92
C PHE A 381 5.26 -9.00 -49.97
N ALA A 382 4.44 -9.98 -49.62
CA ALA A 382 4.00 -11.01 -50.58
C ALA A 382 3.18 -10.40 -51.73
N GLU A 383 2.30 -9.44 -51.43
CA GLU A 383 1.56 -8.70 -52.45
C GLU A 383 2.47 -7.87 -53.37
N PHE A 384 3.57 -7.33 -52.83
CA PHE A 384 4.59 -6.64 -53.64
C PHE A 384 5.33 -7.61 -54.57
N GLU A 385 5.73 -8.78 -54.07
CA GLU A 385 6.36 -9.83 -54.88
C GLU A 385 5.44 -10.29 -56.01
N ASP A 386 4.16 -10.52 -55.70
CA ASP A 386 3.12 -10.83 -56.69
C ASP A 386 2.96 -9.70 -57.72
N ALA A 387 2.96 -8.44 -57.28
CA ALA A 387 2.81 -7.28 -58.15
C ALA A 387 4.01 -7.13 -59.10
N VAL A 388 5.24 -7.36 -58.63
CA VAL A 388 6.45 -7.36 -59.46
C VAL A 388 6.41 -8.51 -60.46
N THR A 389 6.01 -9.70 -60.04
CA THR A 389 5.92 -10.90 -60.90
C THR A 389 4.87 -10.74 -61.99
N ARG A 390 3.74 -10.08 -61.68
CA ARG A 390 2.65 -9.81 -62.62
C ARG A 390 2.83 -8.52 -63.42
N ASN A 391 3.94 -7.80 -63.26
CA ASN A 391 4.18 -6.56 -63.97
C ASN A 391 4.47 -6.86 -65.45
N ASP A 392 3.41 -6.91 -66.26
CA ASP A 392 3.49 -7.01 -67.71
C ASP A 392 4.17 -5.75 -68.25
N THR A 393 5.39 -5.91 -68.74
CA THR A 393 6.20 -4.87 -69.39
C THR A 393 5.55 -4.43 -70.72
N ARG A 394 4.43 -3.70 -70.65
CA ARG A 394 3.81 -3.08 -71.83
C ARG A 394 4.62 -1.89 -72.37
N HIS A 395 5.59 -1.41 -71.60
CA HIS A 395 6.55 -0.38 -71.98
C HIS A 395 7.97 -0.96 -71.96
N VAL A 396 8.26 -1.86 -72.92
CA VAL A 396 9.65 -2.25 -73.17
C VAL A 396 10.38 -1.05 -73.77
N VAL A 397 11.34 -0.49 -73.03
CA VAL A 397 12.17 0.59 -73.56
C VAL A 397 13.12 0.00 -74.60
N HIS A 398 12.93 0.35 -75.87
CA HIS A 398 13.68 -0.23 -76.98
C HIS A 398 15.16 0.19 -77.04
N ASP A 399 15.59 1.16 -76.23
CA ASP A 399 16.96 1.68 -76.21
C ASP A 399 17.92 0.90 -75.28
N GLY A 400 17.43 -0.13 -74.59
CA GLY A 400 18.21 -0.94 -73.66
C GLY A 400 18.55 -0.23 -72.33
N THR A 401 17.89 0.87 -72.01
CA THR A 401 18.01 1.52 -70.70
C THR A 401 17.35 0.72 -69.58
N VAL A 402 17.74 1.02 -68.34
CA VAL A 402 17.21 0.36 -67.13
C VAL A 402 15.71 0.65 -67.02
N HIS A 403 14.91 -0.42 -66.88
CA HIS A 403 13.46 -0.29 -66.66
C HIS A 403 13.20 0.37 -65.30
N PRO A 404 12.35 1.42 -65.23
CA PRO A 404 11.98 2.10 -63.99
C PRO A 404 11.35 1.18 -62.94
#